data_AF-A0A7S3W816-F1
#
_entry.id   AF-A0A7S3W816-F1
#
_cell.length_a   1.000
_cell.length_b   1.000
_cell.length_c   1.000
_cell.angle_alpha   90.00
_cell.angle_beta   90.00
_cell.angle_gamma   90.00
#
_symmetry.space_group_name_H-M   'P 1'
#
loop_
_entity.id
_entity.type
_entity.pdbx_description
1 polymer ?
#
loop_
_entity_poly.entity_id
_entity_poly.type
_entity_poly.pdbx_seq_one_letter_code
_entity_poly.pdbx_strand_id
1 'polypeptide(L)'
;ATDPALIQATEDTKMMCSDADESPTSPLPASVSAPGSTSVAALIADADGGALGERLAAMGLDASRSSSFAAAAARLLAAGVAPETRATAFWVPGRIEVLGKHTDYAGGRSLLCAVNRGFSVVAADRDDAVLRVFASFELTGEADVAEVALAAAPEAASPAGWAVYPAVTARRLARNFGIRGGVDLALSCDLPEASGMSSSSAVVIATFLCLSARNRLSAQLRARLPTAEALCHYLGCVENGQDCGHELPGDAGVGTFGGSEDHTAILLCRRAELRVYAFCPTALEAPLPLHKSHASPP
;
A
#
# COMPACT_ATOMS: atom_id res chain seq x y z
N ALA A 1 25.16 5.56 -3.73
CA ALA A 1 24.92 4.20 -3.20
C ALA A 1 23.45 4.10 -2.85
N THR A 2 22.73 3.15 -3.43
CA THR A 2 21.30 2.92 -3.21
C THR A 2 21.06 2.43 -1.78
N ASP A 3 20.06 3.01 -1.10
CA ASP A 3 19.65 2.62 0.25
C ASP A 3 19.17 1.15 0.26
N PRO A 4 19.68 0.28 1.17
CA PRO A 4 19.23 -1.11 1.26
C PRO A 4 17.73 -1.28 1.56
N ALA A 5 17.02 -0.24 2.02
CA ALA A 5 15.57 -0.25 2.28
C ALA A 5 14.71 0.22 1.08
N LEU A 6 15.24 0.13 -0.16
CA LEU A 6 14.65 0.76 -1.36
C LEU A 6 13.24 0.29 -1.73
N ILE A 7 12.95 -1.00 -1.54
CA ILE A 7 11.60 -1.55 -1.66
C ILE A 7 11.20 -2.07 -0.29
N GLN A 8 10.04 -1.63 0.18
CA GLN A 8 9.39 -2.20 1.35
C GLN A 8 8.16 -2.97 0.90
N ALA A 9 8.15 -4.27 1.20
CA ALA A 9 6.93 -5.05 1.18
C ALA A 9 6.05 -4.68 2.38
N THR A 10 4.75 -4.85 2.24
CA THR A 10 3.77 -4.49 3.27
C THR A 10 3.93 -5.27 4.58
N GLU A 11 4.64 -6.41 4.60
CA GLU A 11 5.37 -6.92 5.78
C GLU A 11 6.77 -7.44 5.40
N ASP A 12 7.71 -7.37 6.35
CA ASP A 12 9.04 -7.97 6.29
C ASP A 12 8.95 -9.50 6.17
N THR A 13 9.42 -10.04 5.05
CA THR A 13 9.60 -11.48 4.79
C THR A 13 10.88 -12.06 5.42
N LYS A 14 11.35 -11.47 6.54
CA LYS A 14 12.50 -12.02 7.26
C LYS A 14 12.10 -13.28 8.02
N MET A 15 12.46 -14.44 7.46
CA MET A 15 12.73 -15.64 8.24
C MET A 15 13.91 -15.38 9.19
N MET A 16 13.66 -14.93 10.41
CA MET A 16 14.55 -15.23 11.53
C MET A 16 13.72 -15.52 12.77
N CYS A 17 13.84 -16.75 13.26
CA CYS A 17 13.52 -17.10 14.63
C CYS A 17 14.21 -16.11 15.57
N SER A 18 13.43 -15.36 16.34
CA SER A 18 13.83 -14.97 17.69
C SER A 18 12.57 -14.87 18.51
N ASP A 19 12.51 -15.65 19.58
CA ASP A 19 11.53 -15.58 20.66
C ASP A 19 11.56 -14.18 21.29
N ALA A 20 10.87 -13.23 20.67
CA ALA A 20 10.76 -11.86 21.13
C ALA A 20 9.30 -11.56 21.47
N ASP A 21 8.99 -11.74 22.75
CA ASP A 21 7.98 -11.05 23.56
C ASP A 21 6.72 -10.58 22.80
N GLU A 22 5.66 -11.39 22.85
CA GLU A 22 4.34 -11.07 22.34
C GLU A 22 3.70 -9.95 23.17
N SER A 23 4.08 -8.70 22.89
CA SER A 23 3.19 -7.58 23.19
C SER A 23 1.92 -7.76 22.33
N PRO A 24 0.70 -7.60 22.90
CA PRO A 24 -0.56 -7.89 22.19
C PRO A 24 -0.87 -6.94 21.02
N THR A 25 0.03 -6.00 20.70
CA THR A 25 -0.14 -4.99 19.68
C THR A 25 0.94 -5.12 18.62
N SER A 26 0.54 -5.45 17.38
CA SER A 26 1.47 -5.51 16.26
C SER A 26 2.05 -4.12 15.97
N PRO A 27 3.38 -3.94 15.92
CA PRO A 27 3.99 -2.65 15.58
C PRO A 27 3.62 -2.25 14.14
N LEU A 28 3.65 -0.94 13.84
CA LEU A 28 3.41 -0.48 12.46
C LEU A 28 4.38 -1.14 11.46
N PRO A 29 3.92 -1.47 10.24
CA PRO A 29 4.75 -2.08 9.21
C PRO A 29 6.04 -1.29 8.91
N ALA A 30 7.10 -1.99 8.53
CA ALA A 30 8.37 -1.37 8.12
C ALA A 30 8.19 -0.39 6.95
N SER A 31 7.31 -0.76 6.01
CA SER A 31 6.84 0.06 4.87
C SER A 31 6.36 1.46 5.25
N VAL A 32 5.86 1.60 6.48
CA VAL A 32 5.34 2.86 7.05
C VAL A 32 6.37 3.53 7.95
N SER A 33 7.20 2.73 8.63
CA SER A 33 8.04 3.19 9.73
C SER A 33 9.40 3.74 9.31
N ALA A 34 9.98 3.26 8.20
CA ALA A 34 11.33 3.68 7.76
C ALA A 34 11.58 3.47 6.25
N PRO A 35 10.87 4.14 5.33
CA PRO A 35 11.06 3.95 3.90
C PRO A 35 12.41 4.44 3.38
N GLY A 36 13.12 3.55 2.68
CA GLY A 36 14.33 3.91 1.94
C GLY A 36 14.01 4.78 0.72
N SER A 37 15.01 5.48 0.20
CA SER A 37 14.83 6.31 -1.00
C SER A 37 16.07 6.41 -1.88
N THR A 38 15.86 6.78 -3.13
CA THR A 38 16.90 6.98 -4.16
C THR A 38 16.46 8.05 -5.16
N SER A 39 17.01 8.12 -6.36
CA SER A 39 16.46 8.89 -7.47
C SER A 39 15.73 8.01 -8.50
N VAL A 40 14.83 8.59 -9.30
CA VAL A 40 14.12 7.85 -10.36
C VAL A 40 15.09 7.10 -11.29
N ALA A 41 16.17 7.76 -11.75
CA ALA A 41 17.19 7.15 -12.60
C ALA A 41 17.94 6.01 -11.90
N ALA A 42 18.31 6.20 -10.63
CA ALA A 42 19.01 5.19 -9.87
C ALA A 42 18.12 3.97 -9.60
N LEU A 43 16.80 4.16 -9.43
CA LEU A 43 15.87 3.05 -9.30
C LEU A 43 15.77 2.23 -10.60
N ILE A 44 15.72 2.88 -11.76
CA ILE A 44 15.75 2.19 -13.06
C ILE A 44 17.05 1.41 -13.23
N ALA A 45 18.20 2.03 -12.97
CA ALA A 45 19.50 1.36 -13.07
C ALA A 45 19.61 0.16 -12.11
N ASP A 46 19.04 0.27 -10.91
CA ASP A 46 19.04 -0.82 -9.94
C ASP A 46 18.07 -1.96 -10.33
N ALA A 47 16.98 -1.62 -11.03
CA ALA A 47 16.03 -2.57 -11.60
C ALA A 47 16.59 -3.31 -12.84
N ASP A 48 17.36 -2.59 -13.66
CA ASP A 48 17.96 -3.06 -14.92
C ASP A 48 19.35 -3.66 -14.69
N GLY A 49 19.40 -4.81 -14.03
CA GLY A 49 20.65 -5.56 -13.79
C GLY A 49 21.43 -5.12 -12.55
N GLY A 50 20.87 -4.26 -11.71
CA GLY A 50 21.35 -3.99 -10.36
C GLY A 50 20.87 -5.01 -9.32
N ALA A 51 20.86 -4.60 -8.05
CA ALA A 51 20.55 -5.46 -6.90
C ALA A 51 19.05 -5.49 -6.54
N LEU A 52 18.17 -4.85 -7.33
CA LEU A 52 16.73 -4.85 -7.04
C LEU A 52 16.14 -6.26 -7.07
N GLY A 53 16.52 -7.07 -8.07
CA GLY A 53 16.08 -8.45 -8.20
C GLY A 53 16.49 -9.31 -7.00
N GLU A 54 17.72 -9.12 -6.49
CA GLU A 54 18.21 -9.81 -5.29
C GLU A 54 17.42 -9.40 -4.03
N ARG A 55 17.11 -8.12 -3.88
CA ARG A 55 16.28 -7.64 -2.76
C ARG A 55 14.86 -8.16 -2.84
N LEU A 56 14.26 -8.22 -4.04
CA LEU A 56 12.95 -8.84 -4.27
C LEU A 56 12.97 -10.33 -3.89
N ALA A 57 13.97 -11.08 -4.34
CA ALA A 57 14.14 -12.50 -3.99
C ALA A 57 14.34 -12.71 -2.48
N ALA A 58 15.12 -11.86 -1.82
CA ALA A 58 15.28 -11.87 -0.37
C ALA A 58 13.95 -11.58 0.36
N MET A 59 13.05 -10.83 -0.27
CA MET A 59 11.68 -10.62 0.20
C MET A 59 10.71 -11.74 -0.23
N GLY A 60 11.18 -12.80 -0.89
CA GLY A 60 10.34 -13.89 -1.37
C GLY A 60 9.46 -13.56 -2.56
N LEU A 61 9.82 -12.53 -3.32
CA LEU A 61 9.18 -12.13 -4.56
C LEU A 61 10.03 -12.58 -5.75
N ASP A 62 9.37 -12.91 -6.86
CA ASP A 62 10.06 -13.22 -8.12
C ASP A 62 10.95 -12.04 -8.55
N ALA A 63 12.24 -12.29 -8.75
CA ALA A 63 13.23 -11.30 -9.15
C ALA A 63 12.89 -10.63 -10.49
N SER A 64 12.18 -11.32 -11.39
CA SER A 64 11.73 -10.77 -12.67
C SER A 64 10.82 -9.55 -12.52
N ARG A 65 10.22 -9.34 -11.34
CA ARG A 65 9.44 -8.14 -11.01
C ARG A 65 10.25 -6.86 -10.99
N SER A 66 11.59 -6.92 -10.96
CA SER A 66 12.42 -5.72 -11.12
C SER A 66 12.02 -4.93 -12.38
N SER A 67 11.71 -5.63 -13.47
CA SER A 67 11.22 -5.03 -14.73
C SER A 67 9.94 -4.20 -14.55
N SER A 68 9.02 -4.60 -13.68
CA SER A 68 7.79 -3.85 -13.40
C SER A 68 8.05 -2.55 -12.62
N PHE A 69 9.05 -2.54 -11.73
CA PHE A 69 9.52 -1.32 -11.07
C PHE A 69 10.22 -0.39 -12.06
N ALA A 70 11.06 -0.93 -12.96
CA ALA A 70 11.67 -0.16 -14.05
C ALA A 70 10.60 0.48 -14.93
N ALA A 71 9.56 -0.27 -15.31
CA ALA A 71 8.46 0.24 -16.14
C ALA A 71 7.66 1.36 -15.44
N ALA A 72 7.39 1.23 -14.13
CA ALA A 72 6.75 2.27 -13.34
C ALA A 72 7.62 3.54 -13.28
N ALA A 73 8.92 3.40 -12.98
CA ALA A 73 9.85 4.53 -12.92
C ALA A 73 10.05 5.21 -14.29
N ALA A 74 10.15 4.44 -15.38
CA ALA A 74 10.24 4.96 -16.74
C ALA A 74 9.00 5.76 -17.14
N ARG A 75 7.82 5.39 -16.64
CA ARG A 75 6.59 6.16 -16.86
C ARG A 75 6.63 7.53 -16.18
N LEU A 76 7.27 7.65 -15.02
CA LEU A 76 7.50 8.95 -14.38
C LEU A 76 8.41 9.84 -15.26
N LEU A 77 9.49 9.29 -15.80
CA LEU A 77 10.37 10.02 -16.72
C LEU A 77 9.63 10.46 -17.99
N ALA A 78 8.82 9.56 -18.58
CA ALA A 78 8.00 9.88 -19.75
C ALA A 78 6.96 10.99 -19.46
N ALA A 79 6.51 11.11 -18.22
CA ALA A 79 5.62 12.17 -17.75
C ALA A 79 6.33 13.47 -17.35
N GLY A 80 7.64 13.57 -17.61
CA GLY A 80 8.44 14.78 -17.38
C GLY A 80 9.05 14.91 -15.99
N VAL A 81 9.03 13.85 -15.17
CA VAL A 81 9.74 13.85 -13.87
C VAL A 81 11.25 13.82 -14.12
N ALA A 82 11.98 14.72 -13.46
CA ALA A 82 13.43 14.77 -13.60
C ALA A 82 14.10 13.47 -13.09
N PRO A 83 15.13 12.94 -13.77
CA PRO A 83 15.75 11.67 -13.41
C PRO A 83 16.37 11.63 -11.99
N GLU A 84 16.84 12.77 -11.51
CA GLU A 84 17.44 12.98 -10.19
C GLU A 84 16.42 13.15 -9.06
N THR A 85 15.12 13.29 -9.39
CA THR A 85 14.06 13.47 -8.38
C THR A 85 14.07 12.32 -7.39
N ARG A 86 13.99 12.67 -6.10
CA ARG A 86 13.94 11.67 -5.02
C ARG A 86 12.72 10.77 -5.22
N ALA A 87 12.95 9.46 -5.13
CA ALA A 87 11.96 8.42 -5.32
C ALA A 87 11.96 7.38 -4.20
N THR A 88 10.79 6.82 -3.93
CA THR A 88 10.54 5.68 -3.05
C THR A 88 9.80 4.59 -3.83
N ALA A 89 10.03 3.32 -3.49
CA ALA A 89 9.36 2.20 -4.14
C ALA A 89 8.72 1.23 -3.12
N PHE A 90 7.57 0.67 -3.47
CA PHE A 90 6.82 -0.24 -2.62
C PHE A 90 6.29 -1.42 -3.42
N TRP A 91 6.22 -2.58 -2.79
CA TRP A 91 5.45 -3.71 -3.29
C TRP A 91 4.15 -3.81 -2.49
N VAL A 92 3.01 -3.76 -3.18
CA VAL A 92 1.68 -3.88 -2.57
C VAL A 92 1.00 -5.12 -3.14
N PRO A 93 0.92 -6.24 -2.41
CA PRO A 93 0.28 -7.45 -2.90
C PRO A 93 -1.22 -7.24 -3.06
N GLY A 94 -1.85 -8.02 -3.95
CA GLY A 94 -3.28 -8.27 -3.88
C GLY A 94 -3.61 -9.23 -2.73
N ARG A 95 -4.89 -9.56 -2.58
CA ARG A 95 -5.34 -10.44 -1.50
C ARG A 95 -6.47 -11.37 -1.91
N ILE A 96 -6.59 -12.46 -1.18
CA ILE A 96 -7.74 -13.38 -1.23
C ILE A 96 -8.40 -13.44 0.14
N GLU A 97 -9.73 -13.31 0.15
CA GLU A 97 -10.59 -13.75 1.23
C GLU A 97 -10.95 -15.22 1.01
N VAL A 98 -10.35 -16.10 1.81
CA VAL A 98 -10.63 -17.54 1.73
C VAL A 98 -12.01 -17.85 2.30
N LEU A 99 -12.40 -17.15 3.37
CA LEU A 99 -13.71 -17.23 4.01
C LEU A 99 -14.04 -15.91 4.70
N GLY A 100 -15.34 -15.59 4.85
CA GLY A 100 -15.78 -14.40 5.59
C GLY A 100 -16.03 -13.16 4.73
N LYS A 101 -16.39 -13.32 3.45
CA LYS A 101 -16.67 -12.17 2.57
C LYS A 101 -17.74 -11.26 3.15
N HIS A 102 -17.48 -9.96 3.15
CA HIS A 102 -18.43 -8.94 3.61
C HIS A 102 -18.83 -9.09 5.08
N THR A 103 -17.92 -9.56 5.93
CA THR A 103 -18.19 -9.70 7.36
C THR A 103 -17.52 -8.62 8.20
N ASP A 104 -16.54 -7.91 7.64
CA ASP A 104 -15.77 -6.89 8.33
C ASP A 104 -16.61 -5.77 8.94
N TYR A 105 -17.45 -5.15 8.13
CA TYR A 105 -18.32 -4.05 8.57
C TYR A 105 -19.44 -4.50 9.52
N ALA A 106 -19.66 -5.81 9.66
CA ALA A 106 -20.66 -6.40 10.55
C ALA A 106 -20.04 -6.97 11.85
N GLY A 107 -18.74 -6.76 12.08
CA GLY A 107 -18.04 -7.30 13.26
C GLY A 107 -17.78 -8.81 13.20
N GLY A 108 -17.71 -9.37 11.99
CA GLY A 108 -17.47 -10.79 11.76
C GLY A 108 -15.99 -11.18 11.75
N ARG A 109 -15.72 -12.32 11.11
CA ARG A 109 -14.40 -12.95 11.06
C ARG A 109 -14.09 -13.40 9.65
N SER A 110 -12.85 -13.20 9.24
CA SER A 110 -12.38 -13.55 7.90
C SER A 110 -11.06 -14.28 7.93
N LEU A 111 -10.93 -15.24 7.02
CA LEU A 111 -9.71 -16.00 6.78
C LEU A 111 -9.00 -15.39 5.58
N LEU A 112 -7.88 -14.71 5.85
CA LEU A 112 -7.23 -13.80 4.91
C LEU A 112 -5.85 -14.29 4.47
N CYS A 113 -5.48 -13.92 3.24
CA CYS A 113 -4.16 -14.17 2.68
C CYS A 113 -3.77 -13.09 1.67
N ALA A 114 -2.53 -12.64 1.69
CA ALA A 114 -1.94 -11.85 0.62
C ALA A 114 -1.46 -12.79 -0.50
N VAL A 115 -1.66 -12.40 -1.76
CA VAL A 115 -1.17 -13.17 -2.91
C VAL A 115 0.21 -12.72 -3.34
N ASN A 116 0.92 -13.57 -4.09
CA ASN A 116 2.23 -13.28 -4.65
C ASN A 116 2.19 -12.41 -5.91
N ARG A 117 1.05 -11.78 -6.22
CA ARG A 117 0.81 -10.84 -7.33
C ARG A 117 0.31 -9.53 -6.73
N GLY A 118 0.51 -8.41 -7.41
CA GLY A 118 0.22 -7.10 -6.86
C GLY A 118 0.77 -5.96 -7.70
N PHE A 119 1.10 -4.88 -7.01
CA PHE A 119 1.53 -3.62 -7.59
C PHE A 119 2.99 -3.34 -7.24
N SER A 120 3.76 -3.05 -8.28
CA SER A 120 5.03 -2.36 -8.18
C SER A 120 4.75 -0.86 -8.24
N VAL A 121 5.03 -0.18 -7.14
CA VAL A 121 4.70 1.23 -6.94
C VAL A 121 6.00 2.03 -6.90
N VAL A 122 6.06 3.10 -7.68
CA VAL A 122 7.17 4.07 -7.63
C VAL A 122 6.58 5.46 -7.45
N ALA A 123 7.03 6.18 -6.43
CA ALA A 123 6.65 7.57 -6.20
C ALA A 123 7.86 8.47 -6.25
N ALA A 124 7.77 9.54 -7.04
CA ALA A 124 8.72 10.63 -7.08
C ALA A 124 8.17 11.86 -6.33
N ASP A 125 9.02 12.50 -5.54
CA ASP A 125 8.67 13.65 -4.73
C ASP A 125 8.31 14.87 -5.61
N ARG A 126 7.25 15.59 -5.23
CA ARG A 126 6.91 16.91 -5.80
C ARG A 126 7.02 18.00 -4.74
N ASP A 127 7.31 19.22 -5.18
CA ASP A 127 7.42 20.39 -4.30
C ASP A 127 6.10 21.17 -4.15
N ASP A 128 5.07 20.80 -4.91
CA ASP A 128 3.71 21.30 -4.78
C ASP A 128 2.82 20.35 -3.97
N ALA A 129 1.60 20.81 -3.67
CA ALA A 129 0.61 20.07 -2.91
C ALA A 129 -0.31 19.26 -3.83
N VAL A 130 0.27 18.46 -4.73
CA VAL A 130 -0.47 17.68 -5.72
C VAL A 130 -0.04 16.22 -5.70
N LEU A 131 -1.01 15.31 -5.67
CA LEU A 131 -0.82 13.90 -6.02
C LEU A 131 -1.19 13.71 -7.49
N ARG A 132 -0.29 13.15 -8.29
CA ARG A 132 -0.59 12.70 -9.65
C ARG A 132 -0.30 11.21 -9.77
N VAL A 133 -1.28 10.44 -10.18
CA VAL A 133 -1.20 8.97 -10.27
C VAL A 133 -1.25 8.55 -11.73
N PHE A 134 -0.29 7.75 -12.14
CA PHE A 134 -0.18 7.13 -13.44
C PHE A 134 -0.48 5.64 -13.32
N ALA A 135 -1.65 5.22 -13.80
CA ALA A 135 -2.02 3.81 -13.86
C ALA A 135 -1.90 3.29 -15.30
N SER A 136 -1.51 2.02 -15.44
CA SER A 136 -1.60 1.28 -16.69
C SER A 136 -2.60 0.15 -16.50
N PHE A 137 -3.73 0.22 -17.18
CA PHE A 137 -4.65 -0.91 -17.30
C PHE A 137 -4.39 -1.55 -18.67
N GLU A 138 -3.84 -2.77 -18.68
CA GLU A 138 -3.32 -3.43 -19.89
C GLU A 138 -4.37 -3.53 -21.02
N LEU A 139 -5.67 -3.55 -20.70
CA LEU A 139 -6.74 -3.68 -21.69
C LEU A 139 -7.06 -2.43 -22.52
N THR A 140 -6.79 -1.21 -22.04
CA THR A 140 -7.15 0.00 -22.80
C THR A 140 -5.99 0.57 -23.58
N GLY A 141 -4.74 0.26 -23.18
CA GLY A 141 -3.54 0.89 -23.75
C GLY A 141 -3.45 2.39 -23.48
N GLU A 142 -4.39 2.96 -22.72
CA GLU A 142 -4.43 4.36 -22.34
C GLU A 142 -3.75 4.53 -20.98
N ALA A 143 -2.83 5.49 -20.90
CA ALA A 143 -2.29 5.94 -19.63
C ALA A 143 -3.36 6.82 -18.96
N ASP A 144 -4.02 6.27 -17.96
CA ASP A 144 -4.97 7.00 -17.15
C ASP A 144 -4.22 7.80 -16.07
N VAL A 145 -4.46 9.10 -16.05
CA VAL A 145 -3.84 10.02 -15.09
C VAL A 145 -4.92 10.59 -14.17
N ALA A 146 -4.75 10.42 -12.87
CA ALA A 146 -5.55 11.09 -11.86
C ALA A 146 -4.71 12.17 -11.19
N GLU A 147 -5.24 13.39 -11.08
CA GLU A 147 -4.60 14.49 -10.37
C GLU A 147 -5.48 14.95 -9.21
N VAL A 148 -4.89 15.09 -8.02
CA VAL A 148 -5.59 15.41 -6.78
C VAL A 148 -4.80 16.43 -5.98
N ALA A 149 -5.40 17.59 -5.72
CA ALA A 149 -4.84 18.56 -4.79
C ALA A 149 -4.89 18.05 -3.34
N LEU A 150 -3.79 18.22 -2.60
CA LEU A 150 -3.69 17.95 -1.17
C LEU A 150 -4.31 19.11 -0.39
N ALA A 151 -5.63 19.14 -0.36
CA ALA A 151 -6.43 20.14 0.33
C ALA A 151 -7.09 19.56 1.58
N ALA A 152 -7.08 20.33 2.68
CA ALA A 152 -7.75 19.96 3.92
C ALA A 152 -9.25 20.30 3.93
N ALA A 153 -9.72 21.12 2.97
CA ALA A 153 -11.10 21.56 2.88
C ALA A 153 -12.00 20.53 2.19
N PRO A 154 -13.16 20.18 2.77
CA PRO A 154 -14.11 19.22 2.20
C PRO A 154 -15.01 19.90 1.16
N GLU A 155 -14.49 20.22 -0.04
CA GLU A 155 -15.30 20.95 -1.04
C GLU A 155 -15.18 20.45 -2.49
N ALA A 156 -14.25 19.53 -2.78
CA ALA A 156 -14.15 18.99 -4.14
C ALA A 156 -14.99 17.71 -4.29
N ALA A 157 -15.86 17.66 -5.30
CA ALA A 157 -16.50 16.42 -5.71
C ALA A 157 -15.44 15.32 -5.91
N SER A 158 -15.76 14.10 -5.49
CA SER A 158 -14.89 12.96 -5.76
C SER A 158 -14.92 12.64 -7.26
N PRO A 159 -13.78 12.37 -7.89
CA PRO A 159 -13.76 11.93 -9.27
C PRO A 159 -14.45 10.56 -9.39
N ALA A 160 -14.99 10.25 -10.56
CA ALA A 160 -15.59 8.96 -10.86
C ALA A 160 -14.51 7.91 -11.21
N GLY A 161 -14.91 6.64 -11.22
CA GLY A 161 -14.04 5.53 -11.61
C GLY A 161 -12.89 5.30 -10.63
N TRP A 162 -11.77 4.78 -11.11
CA TRP A 162 -10.63 4.39 -10.26
C TRP A 162 -9.97 5.58 -9.56
N ALA A 163 -10.09 6.80 -10.11
CA ALA A 163 -9.49 7.99 -9.52
C ALA A 163 -10.07 8.36 -8.14
N VAL A 164 -11.23 7.79 -7.77
CA VAL A 164 -11.85 8.00 -6.45
C VAL A 164 -10.94 7.51 -5.32
N TYR A 165 -10.28 6.36 -5.49
CA TYR A 165 -9.45 5.72 -4.46
C TYR A 165 -8.25 6.57 -4.03
N PRO A 166 -7.37 7.04 -4.96
CA PRO A 166 -6.30 7.95 -4.56
C PRO A 166 -6.84 9.31 -4.08
N ALA A 167 -7.97 9.78 -4.63
CA ALA A 167 -8.54 11.07 -4.23
C ALA A 167 -9.01 11.10 -2.78
N VAL A 168 -9.81 10.11 -2.36
CA VAL A 168 -10.27 10.04 -0.96
C VAL A 168 -9.10 9.85 -0.01
N THR A 169 -8.11 9.05 -0.39
CA THR A 169 -6.91 8.79 0.43
C THR A 169 -6.08 10.05 0.63
N ALA A 170 -5.77 10.77 -0.45
CA ALA A 170 -4.95 11.97 -0.41
C ALA A 170 -5.62 13.09 0.40
N ARG A 171 -6.91 13.34 0.16
CA ARG A 171 -7.69 14.34 0.90
C ARG A 171 -7.81 13.98 2.38
N ARG A 172 -8.06 12.70 2.68
CA ARG A 172 -8.14 12.21 4.07
C ARG A 172 -6.84 12.44 4.81
N LEU A 173 -5.69 12.13 4.20
CA LEU A 173 -4.39 12.38 4.81
C LEU A 173 -4.10 13.88 4.95
N ALA A 174 -4.44 14.69 3.95
CA ALA A 174 -4.27 16.15 4.00
C ALA A 174 -5.05 16.77 5.16
N ARG A 175 -6.28 16.31 5.41
CA ARG A 175 -7.07 16.76 6.55
C ARG A 175 -6.56 16.22 7.89
N ASN A 176 -6.37 14.91 7.98
CA ASN A 176 -6.10 14.26 9.25
C ASN A 176 -4.69 14.51 9.76
N PHE A 177 -3.71 14.71 8.86
CA PHE A 177 -2.29 14.84 9.19
C PHE A 177 -1.65 16.13 8.63
N GLY A 178 -2.40 16.98 7.93
CA GLY A 178 -1.91 18.27 7.45
C GLY A 178 -0.84 18.16 6.35
N ILE A 179 -0.81 17.05 5.59
CA ILE A 179 0.23 16.82 4.57
C ILE A 179 0.18 17.87 3.45
N ARG A 180 1.36 18.22 2.93
CA ARG A 180 1.54 19.21 1.85
C ARG A 180 2.53 18.77 0.77
N GLY A 181 3.39 17.79 1.04
CA GLY A 181 4.32 17.27 0.04
C GLY A 181 3.58 16.37 -0.94
N GLY A 182 3.52 16.79 -2.20
CA GLY A 182 2.97 16.03 -3.32
C GLY A 182 3.88 14.92 -3.81
N VAL A 183 3.32 14.04 -4.64
CA VAL A 183 4.03 12.94 -5.30
C VAL A 183 3.49 12.67 -6.70
N ASP A 184 4.40 12.32 -7.62
CA ASP A 184 4.07 11.64 -8.86
C ASP A 184 4.21 10.14 -8.64
N LEU A 185 3.11 9.39 -8.69
CA LEU A 185 3.01 7.97 -8.35
C LEU A 185 2.71 7.16 -9.60
N ALA A 186 3.57 6.21 -9.97
CA ALA A 186 3.33 5.26 -11.05
C ALA A 186 3.07 3.84 -10.51
N LEU A 187 2.05 3.20 -11.07
CA LEU A 187 1.62 1.85 -10.73
C LEU A 187 1.86 0.89 -11.91
N SER A 188 2.43 -0.27 -11.63
CA SER A 188 2.45 -1.43 -12.53
C SER A 188 1.86 -2.62 -11.80
N CYS A 189 0.90 -3.33 -12.40
CA CYS A 189 0.12 -4.39 -11.75
C CYS A 189 0.23 -5.71 -12.53
N ASP A 190 0.42 -6.83 -11.84
CA ASP A 190 0.38 -8.19 -12.42
C ASP A 190 -0.83 -9.02 -11.95
N LEU A 191 -1.83 -8.37 -11.31
CA LEU A 191 -3.07 -9.03 -10.89
C LEU A 191 -4.00 -9.29 -12.09
N PRO A 192 -4.55 -10.52 -12.22
CA PRO A 192 -5.60 -10.79 -13.19
C PRO A 192 -6.78 -9.82 -13.07
N GLU A 193 -7.26 -9.37 -14.21
CA GLU A 193 -8.38 -8.44 -14.30
C GLU A 193 -9.68 -9.03 -13.75
N ALA A 194 -10.54 -8.17 -13.21
CA ALA A 194 -11.87 -8.51 -12.68
C ALA A 194 -11.89 -9.70 -11.69
N SER A 195 -10.76 -9.99 -11.04
CA SER A 195 -10.59 -11.18 -10.18
C SER A 195 -11.13 -11.02 -8.76
N GLY A 196 -11.61 -9.83 -8.38
CA GLY A 196 -12.04 -9.53 -7.02
C GLY A 196 -10.90 -9.62 -6.00
N MET A 197 -9.63 -9.42 -6.41
CA MET A 197 -8.44 -9.47 -5.55
C MET A 197 -8.06 -8.11 -4.91
N SER A 198 -9.05 -7.22 -4.74
CA SER A 198 -8.90 -5.86 -4.18
C SER A 198 -7.84 -4.98 -4.81
N SER A 199 -7.92 -4.82 -6.13
CA SER A 199 -7.12 -3.79 -6.82
C SER A 199 -7.39 -2.37 -6.30
N SER A 200 -8.61 -2.07 -5.84
CA SER A 200 -9.00 -0.77 -5.26
C SER A 200 -8.24 -0.45 -3.96
N SER A 201 -8.31 -1.34 -2.99
CA SER A 201 -7.77 -1.15 -1.65
C SER A 201 -6.23 -1.20 -1.67
N ALA A 202 -5.66 -1.91 -2.64
CA ALA A 202 -4.24 -1.84 -2.97
C ALA A 202 -3.84 -0.45 -3.49
N VAL A 203 -4.65 0.22 -4.31
CA VAL A 203 -4.39 1.62 -4.73
C VAL A 203 -4.49 2.59 -3.55
N VAL A 204 -5.44 2.38 -2.63
CA VAL A 204 -5.53 3.15 -1.37
C VAL A 204 -4.25 2.98 -0.56
N ILE A 205 -3.79 1.75 -0.35
CA ILE A 205 -2.55 1.47 0.39
C ILE A 205 -1.32 2.04 -0.32
N ALA A 206 -1.20 1.87 -1.64
CA ALA A 206 -0.11 2.45 -2.42
C ALA A 206 -0.05 3.98 -2.26
N THR A 207 -1.21 4.64 -2.41
CA THR A 207 -1.34 6.09 -2.24
C THR A 207 -0.95 6.51 -0.81
N PHE A 208 -1.43 5.78 0.20
CA PHE A 208 -1.11 6.01 1.59
C PHE A 208 0.38 5.90 1.86
N LEU A 209 1.02 4.81 1.43
CA LEU A 209 2.45 4.56 1.66
C LEU A 209 3.31 5.66 1.04
N CYS A 210 3.03 6.04 -0.22
CA CYS A 210 3.79 7.08 -0.92
C CYS A 210 3.64 8.46 -0.26
N LEU A 211 2.42 8.88 0.07
CA LEU A 211 2.18 10.18 0.73
C LEU A 211 2.71 10.19 2.17
N SER A 212 2.57 9.08 2.90
CA SER A 212 3.12 8.90 4.24
C SER A 212 4.65 9.03 4.23
N ALA A 213 5.32 8.37 3.28
CA ALA A 213 6.77 8.45 3.10
C ALA A 213 7.23 9.86 2.74
N ARG A 214 6.57 10.53 1.78
CA ARG A 214 6.89 11.91 1.38
C ARG A 214 6.77 12.88 2.55
N ASN A 215 5.74 12.72 3.37
CA ASN A 215 5.43 13.64 4.47
C ASN A 215 5.95 13.16 5.83
N ARG A 216 6.70 12.05 5.88
CA ARG A 216 7.35 11.48 7.08
C ARG A 216 6.36 11.26 8.23
N LEU A 217 5.20 10.70 7.93
CA LEU A 217 4.10 10.58 8.89
C LEU A 217 4.33 9.54 10.00
N SER A 218 5.39 8.74 9.96
CA SER A 218 5.60 7.59 10.85
C SER A 218 5.45 7.91 12.34
N ALA A 219 5.89 9.08 12.80
CA ALA A 219 5.76 9.48 14.21
C ALA A 219 4.32 9.87 14.58
N GLN A 220 3.64 10.64 13.73
CA GLN A 220 2.24 11.03 13.94
C GLN A 220 1.31 9.82 13.85
N LEU A 221 1.58 8.90 12.93
CA LEU A 221 0.85 7.63 12.80
C LEU A 221 1.00 6.80 14.07
N ARG A 222 2.22 6.58 14.57
CA ARG A 222 2.42 5.84 15.83
C ARG A 222 1.70 6.46 17.03
N ALA A 223 1.62 7.78 17.09
CA ALA A 223 0.95 8.48 18.18
C ALA A 223 -0.58 8.29 18.17
N ARG A 224 -1.20 8.18 16.98
CA ARG A 224 -2.67 8.17 16.82
C ARG A 224 -3.24 6.80 16.46
N LEU A 225 -2.42 5.96 15.82
CA LEU A 225 -2.71 4.62 15.34
C LEU A 225 -1.55 3.71 15.79
N PRO A 226 -1.48 3.35 17.08
CA PRO A 226 -0.29 2.72 17.67
C PRO A 226 -0.04 1.29 17.16
N THR A 227 -1.05 0.63 16.58
CA THR A 227 -0.95 -0.74 16.10
C THR A 227 -1.18 -0.85 14.60
N ALA A 228 -0.66 -1.90 13.99
CA ALA A 228 -0.85 -2.20 12.58
C ALA A 228 -2.34 -2.43 12.24
N GLU A 229 -3.08 -3.06 13.15
CA GLU A 229 -4.53 -3.26 13.04
C GLU A 229 -5.31 -1.94 13.09
N ALA A 230 -4.90 -1.00 13.96
CA ALA A 230 -5.48 0.33 14.01
C ALA A 230 -5.25 1.09 12.69
N LEU A 231 -4.07 0.94 12.08
CA LEU A 231 -3.80 1.48 10.75
C LEU A 231 -4.70 0.83 9.67
N CYS A 232 -4.87 -0.49 9.69
CA CYS A 232 -5.76 -1.18 8.74
C CYS A 232 -7.22 -0.75 8.89
N HIS A 233 -7.67 -0.58 10.14
CA HIS A 233 -8.99 -0.03 10.44
C HIS A 233 -9.14 1.40 9.92
N TYR A 234 -8.15 2.27 10.16
CA TYR A 234 -8.12 3.63 9.63
C TYR A 234 -8.23 3.67 8.10
N LEU A 235 -7.50 2.80 7.40
CA LEU A 235 -7.58 2.69 5.95
C LEU A 235 -8.98 2.23 5.49
N GLY A 236 -9.60 1.31 6.22
CA GLY A 236 -11.01 0.93 5.97
C GLY A 236 -11.95 2.12 6.14
N CYS A 237 -11.73 2.96 7.16
CA CYS A 237 -12.46 4.21 7.35
C CYS A 237 -12.23 5.23 6.23
N VAL A 238 -11.03 5.25 5.62
CA VAL A 238 -10.75 6.08 4.44
C VAL A 238 -11.63 5.66 3.26
N GLU A 239 -11.76 4.36 3.02
CA GLU A 239 -12.60 3.83 1.95
C GLU A 239 -14.09 4.00 2.24
N ASN A 240 -14.54 3.68 3.44
CA ASN A 240 -15.98 3.70 3.75
C ASN A 240 -16.52 5.07 4.18
N GLY A 241 -15.63 6.02 4.46
CA GLY A 241 -15.97 7.39 4.80
C GLY A 241 -16.16 7.66 6.30
N GLN A 242 -16.19 6.63 7.14
CA GLN A 242 -16.47 6.76 8.57
C GLN A 242 -15.34 7.47 9.34
N ASP A 243 -15.68 7.90 10.55
CA ASP A 243 -14.70 8.36 11.54
C ASP A 243 -13.83 7.17 12.00
N CYS A 244 -12.52 7.39 12.15
CA CYS A 244 -11.64 6.43 12.81
C CYS A 244 -11.38 6.90 14.25
N GLY A 245 -12.35 6.67 15.13
CA GLY A 245 -12.35 7.25 16.47
C GLY A 245 -12.54 8.77 16.44
N HIS A 246 -12.42 9.41 17.61
CA HIS A 246 -12.82 10.81 17.77
C HIS A 246 -11.83 11.82 17.16
N GLU A 247 -10.57 11.45 16.96
CA GLU A 247 -9.54 12.38 16.50
C GLU A 247 -9.34 12.38 14.97
N LEU A 248 -9.80 11.34 14.27
CA LEU A 248 -9.59 11.16 12.83
C LEU A 248 -10.95 11.16 12.10
N PRO A 249 -11.54 12.35 11.91
CA PRO A 249 -12.91 12.45 11.40
C PRO A 249 -13.09 11.94 9.96
N GLY A 250 -14.32 11.51 9.74
CA GLY A 250 -15.07 11.05 8.57
C GLY A 250 -15.19 12.06 7.44
N ASP A 251 -15.59 11.60 6.25
CA ASP A 251 -16.01 12.36 5.06
C ASP A 251 -16.51 11.40 3.97
N ALA A 252 -16.65 11.86 2.72
CA ALA A 252 -16.85 11.01 1.57
C ALA A 252 -15.80 9.88 1.50
N GLY A 253 -16.32 8.65 1.48
CA GLY A 253 -15.60 7.45 1.07
C GLY A 253 -15.76 7.19 -0.44
N VAL A 254 -15.51 5.95 -0.85
CA VAL A 254 -15.63 5.48 -2.24
C VAL A 254 -17.02 4.91 -2.56
N GLY A 255 -17.93 4.91 -1.58
CA GLY A 255 -19.31 4.42 -1.73
C GLY A 255 -19.54 2.96 -1.31
N THR A 256 -18.57 2.34 -0.65
CA THR A 256 -18.67 1.00 -0.04
C THR A 256 -18.59 1.11 1.49
N PHE A 257 -19.09 0.10 2.23
CA PHE A 257 -19.10 0.12 3.70
C PHE A 257 -17.96 -0.71 4.33
N GLY A 258 -17.37 -1.64 3.57
CA GLY A 258 -16.24 -2.49 3.98
C GLY A 258 -14.88 -1.95 3.50
N GLY A 259 -13.85 -2.79 3.62
CA GLY A 259 -12.49 -2.53 3.12
C GLY A 259 -11.41 -2.81 4.17
N SER A 260 -11.79 -2.85 5.45
CA SER A 260 -10.86 -3.18 6.53
C SER A 260 -10.32 -4.62 6.41
N GLU A 261 -11.12 -5.56 5.89
CA GLU A 261 -10.68 -6.90 5.47
C GLU A 261 -9.50 -6.85 4.49
N ASP A 262 -9.62 -6.01 3.45
CA ASP A 262 -8.63 -5.91 2.38
C ASP A 262 -7.32 -5.32 2.88
N HIS A 263 -7.40 -4.20 3.61
CA HIS A 263 -6.20 -3.56 4.16
C HIS A 263 -5.48 -4.47 5.13
N THR A 264 -6.23 -5.18 5.98
CA THR A 264 -5.69 -6.16 6.92
C THR A 264 -4.98 -7.29 6.17
N ALA A 265 -5.58 -7.82 5.12
CA ALA A 265 -4.96 -8.87 4.33
C ALA A 265 -3.66 -8.40 3.64
N ILE A 266 -3.69 -7.21 3.02
CA ILE A 266 -2.56 -6.68 2.25
C ILE A 266 -1.41 -6.27 3.18
N LEU A 267 -1.71 -5.66 4.32
CA LEU A 267 -0.70 -5.14 5.24
C LEU A 267 -0.21 -6.13 6.27
N LEU A 268 -1.03 -7.11 6.68
CA LEU A 268 -0.72 -7.95 7.85
C LEU A 268 -0.68 -9.45 7.55
N CYS A 269 -1.01 -9.92 6.35
CA CYS A 269 -0.83 -11.34 6.04
C CYS A 269 0.62 -11.68 5.71
N ARG A 270 1.06 -12.84 6.17
CA ARG A 270 2.43 -13.31 6.03
C ARG A 270 2.54 -14.37 4.95
N ARG A 271 3.74 -14.47 4.38
CA ARG A 271 4.09 -15.55 3.47
C ARG A 271 3.85 -16.91 4.12
N ALA A 272 3.25 -17.83 3.37
CA ALA A 272 2.99 -19.21 3.79
C ALA A 272 2.08 -19.33 5.03
N GLU A 273 1.18 -18.37 5.25
CA GLU A 273 0.24 -18.36 6.37
C GLU A 273 -1.11 -17.81 5.92
N LEU A 274 -2.20 -18.43 6.37
CA LEU A 274 -3.52 -17.79 6.38
C LEU A 274 -3.75 -17.19 7.76
N ARG A 275 -4.44 -16.05 7.86
CA ARG A 275 -4.68 -15.39 9.16
C ARG A 275 -6.16 -15.19 9.38
N VAL A 276 -6.64 -15.57 10.57
CA VAL A 276 -8.00 -15.29 11.02
C VAL A 276 -7.99 -13.94 11.73
N TYR A 277 -8.78 -13.00 11.21
CA TYR A 277 -9.01 -11.70 11.84
C TYR A 277 -10.48 -11.54 12.20
N ALA A 278 -10.74 -10.94 13.35
CA ALA A 278 -12.02 -10.33 13.69
C ALA A 278 -12.00 -8.83 13.33
N PHE A 279 -13.18 -8.25 13.12
CA PHE A 279 -13.34 -6.84 12.73
C PHE A 279 -14.28 -6.09 13.68
N CYS A 280 -14.23 -4.75 13.63
CA CYS A 280 -14.96 -3.85 14.51
C CYS A 280 -14.79 -4.16 16.02
N PRO A 281 -13.55 -4.17 16.55
CA PRO A 281 -12.30 -3.69 15.94
C PRO A 281 -11.48 -4.79 15.25
N THR A 282 -10.57 -4.40 14.35
CA THR A 282 -9.61 -5.31 13.71
C THR A 282 -8.69 -5.94 14.75
N ALA A 283 -8.66 -7.27 14.84
CA ALA A 283 -7.80 -8.00 15.76
C ALA A 283 -7.41 -9.37 15.18
N LEU A 284 -6.13 -9.74 15.32
CA LEU A 284 -5.66 -11.08 14.97
C LEU A 284 -6.22 -12.09 15.97
N GLU A 285 -6.91 -13.13 15.49
CA GLU A 285 -7.38 -14.23 16.33
C GLU A 285 -6.47 -15.46 16.24
N ALA A 286 -6.02 -15.82 15.05
CA ALA A 286 -5.18 -17.00 14.86
C ALA A 286 -4.33 -16.96 13.58
N PRO A 287 -3.03 -17.31 13.66
CA PRO A 287 -2.24 -17.70 12.51
C PRO A 287 -2.53 -19.16 12.12
N LEU A 288 -2.63 -19.45 10.82
CA LEU A 288 -2.83 -20.78 10.25
C LEU A 288 -1.73 -21.07 9.23
N PRO A 289 -0.59 -21.66 9.67
CA PRO A 289 0.54 -21.91 8.78
C PRO A 289 0.17 -22.87 7.66
N LEU A 290 0.53 -22.52 6.43
CA LEU A 290 0.39 -23.40 5.28
C LEU A 290 1.52 -24.41 5.26
N HIS A 291 1.20 -25.67 4.95
CA HIS A 291 2.22 -26.70 4.77
C HIS A 291 3.18 -26.31 3.64
N LYS A 292 4.48 -26.65 3.77
CA LYS A 292 5.54 -26.23 2.84
C LYS A 292 5.27 -26.59 1.38
N SER A 293 4.50 -27.65 1.11
CA SER A 293 4.09 -28.05 -0.25
C SER A 293 3.09 -27.10 -0.91
N HIS A 294 2.44 -26.23 -0.14
CA HIS A 294 1.44 -25.27 -0.60
C HIS A 294 1.93 -23.82 -0.53
N ALA A 295 3.14 -23.57 -0.03
CA ALA A 295 3.80 -22.28 -0.08
C ALA A 295 4.52 -22.13 -1.42
N SER A 296 4.45 -20.94 -2.05
CA SER A 296 5.28 -20.66 -3.23
C SER A 296 6.76 -20.82 -2.86
N PRO A 297 7.60 -21.42 -3.73
CA PRO A 297 9.04 -21.48 -3.52
C PRO A 297 9.64 -20.07 -3.43
N PRO A 298 10.76 -19.89 -2.71
CA PRO A 298 11.45 -18.60 -2.60
C PRO A 298 11.98 -18.09 -3.93
#